data_AF-A0A917TH82-F1
#
_entry.id   AF-A0A917TH82-F1
#
_cell.length_a   1.000
_cell.length_b   1.000
_cell.length_c   1.000
_cell.angle_alpha   90.00
_cell.angle_beta   90.00
_cell.angle_gamma   90.00
#
_symmetry.space_group_name_H-M   'P 1'
#
loop_
_entity.id
_entity.type
_entity.pdbx_description
1 polymer ?
#
loop_
_entity_poly.entity_id
_entity_poly.type
_entity_poly.pdbx_seq_one_letter_code
_entity_poly.pdbx_strand_id
1 'polypeptide(L)'
;MLVCDEAQWLSRECFEFWRHLWDDRRTDIAIVFVGGGDCYRVLRREPMLSSRVYVWQEFRRMSREQVLDVIPVYHPVWADADPELLAHADVHAGHGNFRAWAKLTAHVVTALDRLGQPRPDAAVLQWVFSRLGGHDA
;
A
#
# COMPACT_ATOMS: atom_id res chain seq x y z
N MET A 1 -11.65 -16.03 1.33
CA MET A 1 -11.20 -14.81 2.06
C MET A 1 -12.07 -13.66 1.63
N LEU A 2 -12.55 -12.87 2.59
CA LEU A 2 -13.28 -11.62 2.36
C LEU A 2 -12.48 -10.46 2.95
N VAL A 3 -12.31 -9.40 2.16
CA VAL A 3 -11.63 -8.18 2.60
C VAL A 3 -12.64 -7.04 2.54
N CYS A 4 -12.85 -6.40 3.69
CA CYS A 4 -13.63 -5.18 3.77
C CYS A 4 -12.69 -4.00 3.94
N ASP A 5 -12.51 -3.24 2.87
CA ASP A 5 -11.76 -1.99 2.93
C ASP A 5 -12.58 -0.85 3.54
N GLU A 6 -11.90 0.11 4.14
CA GLU A 6 -12.47 1.26 4.85
C GLU A 6 -13.57 0.88 5.86
N ALA A 7 -13.35 -0.19 6.62
CA ALA A 7 -14.32 -0.78 7.54
C ALA A 7 -14.82 0.18 8.63
N GLN A 8 -14.13 1.29 8.89
CA GLN A 8 -14.60 2.34 9.80
C GLN A 8 -15.93 2.99 9.38
N TRP A 9 -16.33 2.86 8.10
CA TRP A 9 -17.59 3.40 7.59
C TRP A 9 -18.78 2.46 7.76
N LEU A 10 -18.56 1.22 8.19
CA LEU A 10 -19.65 0.28 8.38
C LEU A 10 -20.52 0.68 9.57
N SER A 11 -21.84 0.51 9.40
CA SER A 11 -22.77 0.65 10.50
C SER A 11 -22.73 -0.59 11.41
N ARG A 12 -23.36 -0.47 12.58
CA ARG A 12 -23.48 -1.59 13.53
C ARG A 12 -24.24 -2.78 12.92
N GLU A 13 -25.27 -2.52 12.13
CA GLU A 13 -26.06 -3.55 11.45
C GLU A 13 -25.21 -4.31 10.42
N CYS A 14 -24.32 -3.61 9.71
CA CYS A 14 -23.35 -4.26 8.83
C CYS A 14 -22.39 -5.17 9.61
N PHE A 15 -21.91 -4.72 10.78
CA PHE A 15 -21.04 -5.52 11.64
C PHE A 15 -21.71 -6.80 12.17
N GLU A 16 -23.02 -6.76 12.47
CA GLU A 16 -23.78 -7.96 12.81
C GLU A 16 -23.82 -8.96 11.65
N PHE A 17 -23.97 -8.49 10.41
CA PHE A 17 -23.93 -9.36 9.23
C PHE A 17 -22.57 -10.06 9.09
N TRP A 18 -21.46 -9.32 9.23
CA TRP A 18 -20.12 -9.90 9.22
C TRP A 18 -19.92 -10.94 10.33
N ARG A 19 -20.46 -10.69 11.53
CA ARG A 19 -20.44 -11.66 12.63
C ARG A 19 -21.21 -12.93 12.28
N HIS A 20 -22.41 -12.80 11.73
CA HIS A 20 -23.21 -13.95 11.32
C HIS A 20 -22.49 -14.79 10.27
N LEU A 21 -21.82 -14.14 9.32
CA LEU A 21 -21.06 -14.83 8.30
C LEU A 21 -19.85 -15.58 8.89
N TRP A 22 -19.15 -14.98 9.85
CA TRP A 22 -18.06 -15.65 10.57
C TRP A 22 -18.53 -16.84 11.41
N ASP A 23 -19.67 -16.70 12.09
CA ASP A 23 -20.21 -17.74 12.98
C ASP A 23 -20.89 -18.90 12.20
N ASP A 24 -21.14 -18.75 10.89
CA ASP A 24 -21.80 -19.78 10.07
C ASP A 24 -20.86 -20.96 9.77
N ARG A 25 -21.18 -22.11 10.37
CA ARG A 25 -20.46 -23.38 10.21
C ARG A 25 -20.45 -23.95 8.79
N ARG A 26 -21.26 -23.40 7.87
CA ARG A 26 -21.25 -23.77 6.45
C ARG A 26 -20.15 -23.08 5.67
N THR A 27 -19.46 -22.12 6.28
CA THR A 27 -18.37 -21.37 5.66
C THR A 27 -17.08 -21.58 6.45
N ASP A 28 -15.96 -21.60 5.73
CA ASP A 28 -14.61 -21.54 6.31
C ASP A 28 -13.90 -20.34 5.68
N ILE A 29 -14.25 -19.15 6.17
CA ILE A 29 -13.80 -17.88 5.59
C ILE A 29 -12.85 -17.14 6.52
N ALA A 30 -11.74 -16.68 5.99
CA ALA A 30 -10.96 -15.61 6.60
C ALA A 30 -11.62 -14.24 6.26
N ILE A 31 -11.90 -13.44 7.29
CA ILE A 31 -12.37 -12.06 7.14
C ILE A 31 -11.23 -11.12 7.54
N VAL A 32 -10.93 -10.15 6.69
CA VAL A 32 -9.94 -9.10 6.94
C VAL A 32 -10.63 -7.75 6.87
N PHE A 33 -10.62 -7.02 7.98
CA PHE A 33 -11.02 -5.61 7.98
C PHE A 33 -9.79 -4.74 7.77
N VAL A 34 -9.88 -3.85 6.79
CA VAL A 34 -8.85 -2.85 6.46
C VAL A 34 -9.49 -1.48 6.61
N GLY A 35 -8.70 -0.49 7.01
CA GLY A 35 -9.17 0.89 7.07
C GLY A 35 -8.12 1.84 7.63
N GLY A 36 -8.47 3.12 7.61
CA GLY A 36 -7.61 4.19 8.13
C GLY A 36 -7.46 4.20 9.66
N GLY A 37 -6.85 5.26 10.20
CA GLY A 37 -6.45 5.34 11.62
C GLY A 37 -7.58 5.13 12.64
N ASP A 38 -8.84 5.38 12.26
CA ASP A 38 -10.00 5.18 13.12
C ASP A 38 -10.60 3.77 13.06
N CYS A 39 -10.17 2.92 12.12
CA CYS A 39 -10.72 1.57 11.92
C CYS A 39 -10.58 0.70 13.18
N TYR A 40 -9.40 0.71 13.81
CA TYR A 40 -9.18 0.03 15.08
C TYR A 40 -10.17 0.46 16.16
N ARG A 41 -10.40 1.78 16.29
CA ARG A 41 -11.30 2.35 17.30
C ARG A 41 -12.75 1.97 17.04
N VAL A 42 -13.20 2.00 15.78
CA VAL A 42 -14.56 1.59 15.40
C VAL A 42 -14.78 0.12 15.71
N LEU A 43 -13.90 -0.77 15.25
CA LEU A 43 -14.04 -2.21 15.47
C LEU A 43 -13.93 -2.59 16.95
N ARG A 44 -13.06 -1.93 17.73
CA ARG A 44 -12.95 -2.14 19.19
C ARG A 44 -14.20 -1.75 19.96
N ARG A 45 -15.00 -0.81 19.46
CA ARG A 45 -16.24 -0.38 20.10
C ARG A 45 -17.38 -1.39 19.96
N GLU A 46 -17.23 -2.37 19.07
CA GLU A 46 -18.17 -3.47 18.87
C GLU A 46 -17.64 -4.74 19.56
N PRO A 47 -18.06 -5.06 20.80
CA PRO A 47 -17.50 -6.18 21.57
C PRO A 47 -17.70 -7.54 20.87
N MET A 48 -18.81 -7.65 20.13
CA MET A 48 -19.21 -8.85 19.40
C MET A 48 -18.25 -9.23 18.26
N LEU A 49 -17.61 -8.25 17.62
CA LEU A 49 -16.61 -8.47 16.58
C LEU A 49 -15.20 -8.48 17.16
N SER A 50 -14.86 -7.49 18.00
CA SER A 50 -13.51 -7.34 18.53
C SER A 50 -13.00 -8.56 19.31
N SER A 51 -13.88 -9.31 19.98
CA SER A 51 -13.54 -10.58 20.64
C SER A 51 -13.19 -11.72 19.68
N ARG A 52 -13.59 -11.62 18.41
CA ARG A 52 -13.34 -12.60 17.34
C ARG A 52 -12.16 -12.22 16.45
N VAL A 53 -11.65 -11.00 16.57
CA VAL A 53 -10.47 -10.57 15.80
C VAL A 53 -9.22 -11.19 16.43
N TYR A 54 -8.62 -12.13 15.70
CA TYR A 54 -7.44 -12.85 16.15
C TYR A 54 -6.15 -12.00 16.07
N VAL A 55 -6.02 -11.18 15.03
CA VAL A 55 -4.83 -10.35 14.78
C VAL A 55 -5.24 -8.92 14.51
N TRP A 56 -4.59 -7.99 15.21
CA TRP A 56 -4.62 -6.57 14.92
C TRP A 56 -3.26 -6.17 14.35
N GLN A 57 -3.23 -5.84 13.06
CA GLN A 57 -2.00 -5.44 12.38
C GLN A 57 -2.10 -3.98 11.94
N GLU A 58 -1.13 -3.18 12.37
CA GLU A 58 -0.94 -1.82 11.85
C GLU A 58 -0.06 -1.88 10.61
N PHE A 59 -0.52 -1.29 9.50
CA PHE A 59 0.33 -1.07 8.32
C PHE A 59 1.15 0.19 8.51
N ARG A 60 2.47 0.06 8.45
CA ARG A 60 3.42 1.17 8.53
C ARG A 60 4.09 1.40 7.19
N ARG A 61 4.70 2.58 7.03
CA ARG A 61 5.64 2.84 5.94
C ARG A 61 6.75 1.79 5.99
N MET A 62 7.18 1.35 4.81
CA MET A 62 8.32 0.47 4.67
C MET A 62 9.57 1.15 5.23
N SER A 63 10.40 0.40 5.94
CA SER A 63 11.76 0.83 6.26
C SER A 63 12.60 0.88 4.98
N ARG A 64 13.77 1.52 5.05
CA ARG A 64 14.72 1.53 3.92
C ARG A 64 15.07 0.12 3.46
N GLU A 65 15.33 -0.79 4.39
CA GLU A 65 15.63 -2.20 4.08
C GLU A 65 14.45 -2.86 3.36
N GLN A 66 13.24 -2.67 3.86
CA GLN A 66 12.04 -3.20 3.22
C GLN A 66 11.81 -2.61 1.82
N VAL A 67 12.12 -1.33 1.60
CA VAL A 67 12.06 -0.72 0.26
C VAL A 67 13.03 -1.42 -0.68
N LEU A 68 14.26 -1.64 -0.25
CA LEU A 68 15.29 -2.31 -1.07
C LEU A 68 14.96 -3.77 -1.35
N ASP A 69 14.19 -4.44 -0.48
CA ASP A 69 13.74 -5.81 -0.71
C ASP A 69 12.47 -5.89 -1.58
N VAL A 70 11.50 -4.99 -1.34
CA VAL A 70 10.16 -5.06 -1.94
C VAL A 70 10.09 -4.41 -3.32
N ILE A 71 10.75 -3.27 -3.52
CA ILE A 71 10.60 -2.50 -4.77
C ILE A 71 11.20 -3.22 -5.99
N PRO A 72 12.36 -3.87 -5.93
CA PRO A 72 12.89 -4.63 -7.08
C PRO A 72 11.94 -5.72 -7.56
N VAL A 73 11.21 -6.38 -6.65
CA VAL A 73 10.26 -7.45 -6.98
C VAL A 73 8.85 -6.94 -7.29
N TYR A 74 8.54 -5.69 -6.95
CA TYR A 74 7.23 -5.09 -7.19
C TYR A 74 6.94 -4.89 -8.68
N HIS A 75 7.91 -4.37 -9.45
CA HIS A 75 7.72 -4.09 -10.88
C HIS A 75 9.03 -4.29 -11.67
N PRO A 76 8.99 -4.90 -12.87
CA PRO A 76 10.20 -5.22 -13.66
C PRO A 76 11.12 -4.04 -13.95
N VAL A 77 10.58 -2.82 -14.02
CA VAL A 77 11.38 -1.59 -14.22
C VAL A 77 12.44 -1.38 -13.15
N TRP A 78 12.25 -1.95 -11.95
CA TRP A 78 13.13 -1.81 -10.80
C TRP A 78 14.00 -3.05 -10.54
N ALA A 79 13.80 -4.15 -11.27
CA ALA A 79 14.39 -5.45 -10.95
C ALA A 79 15.93 -5.42 -10.87
N ASP A 80 16.55 -4.64 -11.76
CA ASP A 80 18.01 -4.45 -11.83
C ASP A 80 18.45 -3.03 -11.42
N ALA A 81 17.58 -2.27 -10.73
CA ALA A 81 17.90 -0.90 -10.35
C ALA A 81 18.98 -0.88 -9.25
N ASP A 82 19.89 0.09 -9.33
CA ASP A 82 20.90 0.31 -8.29
C ASP A 82 20.23 0.59 -6.94
N PRO A 83 20.61 -0.10 -5.84
CA PRO A 83 20.10 0.18 -4.49
C PRO A 83 20.22 1.66 -4.06
N GLU A 84 21.27 2.37 -4.50
CA GLU A 84 21.41 3.81 -4.22
C GLU A 84 20.38 4.64 -4.98
N LEU A 85 20.07 4.27 -6.22
CA LEU A 85 19.01 4.89 -7.01
C LEU A 85 17.64 4.68 -6.36
N LEU A 86 17.37 3.47 -5.86
CA LEU A 86 16.12 3.15 -5.14
C LEU A 86 16.01 3.92 -3.83
N ALA A 87 17.10 4.01 -3.05
CA ALA A 87 17.12 4.80 -1.83
C ALA A 87 16.91 6.29 -2.11
N HIS A 88 17.52 6.82 -3.17
CA HIS A 88 17.32 8.20 -3.61
C HIS A 88 15.86 8.46 -4.01
N ALA A 89 15.27 7.56 -4.82
CA ALA A 89 13.87 7.59 -5.19
C ALA A 89 12.92 7.55 -3.97
N ASP A 90 13.22 6.72 -2.98
CA ASP A 90 12.43 6.64 -1.76
C ASP A 90 12.46 7.97 -1.00
N VAL A 91 13.64 8.56 -0.81
CA VAL A 91 13.78 9.81 -0.05
C VAL A 91 13.00 10.97 -0.70
N HIS A 92 12.92 11.01 -2.04
CA HIS A 92 12.35 12.14 -2.77
C HIS A 92 10.88 11.97 -3.17
N ALA A 93 10.39 10.74 -3.31
CA ALA A 93 9.03 10.50 -3.79
C ALA A 93 8.33 9.29 -3.16
N GLY A 94 9.06 8.22 -2.85
CA GLY A 94 8.46 6.98 -2.33
C GLY A 94 8.05 7.06 -0.86
N HIS A 95 8.90 7.62 -0.01
CA HIS A 95 8.77 7.78 1.43
C HIS A 95 8.28 6.51 2.16
N GLY A 96 8.73 5.33 1.73
CA GLY A 96 8.28 4.02 2.21
C GLY A 96 6.79 3.73 1.98
N ASN A 97 6.08 4.59 1.24
CA ASN A 97 4.66 4.46 0.98
C ASN A 97 4.43 3.76 -0.37
N PHE A 98 3.81 2.59 -0.32
CA PHE A 98 3.60 1.78 -1.53
C PHE A 98 2.76 2.47 -2.61
N ARG A 99 1.75 3.27 -2.21
CA ARG A 99 0.94 4.05 -3.17
C ARG A 99 1.77 5.14 -3.86
N ALA A 100 2.69 5.78 -3.14
CA ALA A 100 3.62 6.74 -3.73
C ALA A 100 4.61 6.05 -4.70
N TRP A 101 5.13 4.88 -4.32
CA TRP A 101 5.93 4.03 -5.21
C TRP A 101 5.19 3.59 -6.47
N ALA A 102 3.91 3.25 -6.38
CA ALA A 102 3.09 2.92 -7.53
C ALA A 102 2.97 4.11 -8.50
N LYS A 103 2.74 5.32 -7.97
CA LYS A 103 2.72 6.56 -8.78
C LYS A 103 4.09 6.82 -9.43
N LEU A 104 5.17 6.74 -8.64
CA LEU A 104 6.54 6.93 -9.13
C LEU A 104 6.86 5.95 -10.26
N THR A 105 6.51 4.68 -10.09
CA THR A 105 6.70 3.62 -11.09
C THR A 105 6.00 3.95 -12.39
N ALA A 106 4.75 4.42 -12.35
CA ALA A 106 4.01 4.81 -13.55
C ALA A 106 4.70 5.98 -14.29
N HIS A 107 5.22 6.97 -13.55
CA HIS A 107 5.96 8.08 -14.15
C HIS A 107 7.30 7.64 -14.74
N VAL A 108 8.01 6.72 -14.09
CA VAL A 108 9.27 6.18 -14.58
C VAL A 108 9.07 5.38 -15.86
N VAL A 109 8.07 4.50 -15.91
CA VAL A 109 7.72 3.76 -17.14
C VAL A 109 7.42 4.73 -18.29
N THR A 110 6.66 5.80 -18.01
CA THR A 110 6.38 6.84 -19.01
C THR A 110 7.63 7.60 -19.44
N ALA A 111 8.56 7.86 -18.51
CA ALA A 111 9.81 8.56 -18.80
C ALA A 111 10.73 7.72 -19.68
N LEU A 112 10.86 6.42 -19.39
CA LEU A 112 11.68 5.50 -20.16
C LEU A 112 11.24 5.40 -21.62
N ASP A 113 9.92 5.25 -21.83
CA ASP A 113 9.33 5.22 -23.17
C ASP A 113 9.64 6.52 -23.95
N ARG A 114 9.46 7.68 -23.32
CA ARG A 114 9.70 8.99 -23.96
C ARG A 114 11.16 9.30 -24.23
N LEU A 115 12.05 8.85 -23.34
CA LEU A 115 13.49 9.11 -23.44
C LEU A 115 14.22 8.02 -24.24
N GLY A 116 13.53 6.94 -24.62
CA GLY A 116 14.13 5.79 -25.30
C GLY A 116 15.16 5.06 -24.43
N GLN A 117 15.03 5.15 -23.10
CA GLN A 117 15.97 4.56 -22.16
C GLN A 117 15.49 3.16 -21.74
N PRO A 118 16.36 2.15 -21.68
CA PRO A 118 15.97 0.78 -21.34
C PRO A 118 15.76 0.57 -19.83
N ARG A 119 16.35 1.44 -18.99
CA ARG A 119 16.41 1.27 -17.53
C ARG A 119 16.37 2.61 -16.81
N PRO A 120 15.84 2.68 -15.58
CA PRO A 120 15.89 3.90 -14.79
C PRO A 120 17.32 4.20 -14.35
N ASP A 121 17.70 5.46 -14.47
CA ASP A 121 18.94 6.02 -13.95
C ASP A 121 18.67 7.36 -13.26
N ALA A 122 19.73 8.05 -12.82
CA ALA A 122 19.61 9.35 -12.15
C ALA A 122 18.94 10.42 -13.04
N ALA A 123 19.19 10.41 -14.36
CA ALA A 123 18.62 11.40 -15.28
C ALA A 123 17.12 11.18 -15.48
N VAL A 124 16.68 9.91 -15.58
CA VAL A 124 15.27 9.53 -15.64
C VAL A 124 14.56 9.96 -14.36
N LEU A 125 15.15 9.70 -13.19
CA LEU A 125 14.55 10.13 -11.91
C LEU A 125 14.44 11.66 -11.80
N GLN A 126 15.49 12.39 -12.18
CA GLN A 126 15.45 13.85 -12.17
C GLN A 126 14.32 14.41 -13.03
N TRP A 127 14.14 13.85 -14.23
CA TRP A 127 13.02 14.19 -15.10
C TRP A 127 11.67 13.87 -14.45
N VAL A 128 11.53 12.71 -13.82
CA VAL A 128 10.30 12.31 -13.13
C VAL A 128 9.99 13.26 -11.95
N PHE A 129 10.98 13.62 -11.13
CA PHE A 129 10.79 14.54 -10.00
C PHE A 129 10.36 15.92 -10.46
N SER A 130 10.92 16.43 -11.57
CA SER A 130 10.48 17.71 -12.15
C SER A 130 8.99 17.71 -12.51
N ARG A 131 8.43 16.55 -12.81
CA ARG A 131 7.02 16.36 -13.20
C ARG A 131 6.11 16.12 -12.00
N LEU A 132 6.63 15.47 -10.96
CA LEU A 132 5.94 15.25 -9.70
C LEU A 132 5.80 16.55 -8.89
N GLY A 133 6.87 17.35 -8.81
CA GLY A 133 6.86 18.65 -8.11
C GLY A 133 6.02 19.73 -8.79
N GLY A 134 5.56 19.50 -10.03
CA GLY A 134 4.64 20.40 -10.73
C GLY A 134 3.16 20.17 -10.43
N HIS A 135 2.82 19.23 -9.55
CA HIS A 135 1.43 18.91 -9.20
C HIS A 135 0.97 19.44 -7.83
N ASP A 136 1.86 20.10 -7.08
CA ASP A 136 1.60 20.74 -5.78
C ASP A 136 1.90 22.25 -5.79
N ALA A 137 1.60 22.95 -6.91
CA ALA A 137 1.64 24.41 -7.02
C ALA A 137 0.31 24.98 -7.53
#